data_AF-A0A7J8G7T9-F1
#
_entry.id   AF-A0A7J8G7T9-F1
#
_cell.length_a   1.000
_cell.length_b   1.000
_cell.length_c   1.000
_cell.angle_alpha   90.00
_cell.angle_beta   90.00
_cell.angle_gamma   90.00
#
_symmetry.space_group_name_H-M   'P 1'
#
loop_
_entity.id
_entity.type
_entity.pdbx_description
1 polymer ?
#
loop_
_entity_poly.entity_id
_entity_poly.type
_entity_poly.pdbx_seq_one_letter_code
_entity_poly.pdbx_strand_id
1 'polypeptide(L)'
;MMNRLYNSLEPRVMDDDMLKLAVGEQGPQEEAGQLAKQEGILFKDVLSLQLDFQNILRIDNLWQFENLRKLQLDNNIIERIEGLENLTHLVWLDLSFNNIEAIEGLDTLVNLEDLSLFNNRISKIDSLDALVKLQVLSLGNNQISNMMNIIYLRRFKDLRALGLSGNPMAEAEDYRMLIWAYLPDLVYLDSRRIDEHMKEQAEIKHQYSIDELKHRENLIRVRLEDEQARQKELEEHKAAFVEHLNGSFLFDSMYAEDVEGNKLACLPSVGELLEPLTYKDKFVIICLNIFEYGLKQQEKRKAELDTFNECIHEAIQENQEQGKQRIAKFEEKHVLSLSAIRDESELTNVETKIVEYSEDITELYNGLMTLEMQLVEQLEETINMFERNIIDLVGLFIENVQSLYPFLGDLPWGGATGPVGLSWPILLLPLSPGEVGKKCLHF
;
A
#
# COMPACT_ATOMS: atom_id res chain seq x y z
N MET A 1 -41.55 7.77 32.81
CA MET A 1 -42.24 6.58 32.28
C MET A 1 -41.77 6.34 30.84
N MET A 2 -40.45 6.16 30.65
CA MET A 2 -39.79 6.14 29.33
C MET A 2 -38.76 4.98 29.26
N ASN A 3 -39.08 3.85 29.91
CA ASN A 3 -38.17 2.70 30.09
C ASN A 3 -38.80 1.38 29.61
N ARG A 4 -39.76 1.44 28.67
CA ARG A 4 -40.54 0.26 28.26
C ARG A 4 -40.65 0.03 26.74
N LEU A 5 -39.96 0.81 25.90
CA LEU A 5 -40.03 0.67 24.43
C LEU A 5 -38.80 0.02 23.78
N TYR A 6 -37.70 -0.20 24.52
CA TYR A 6 -36.49 -0.84 23.96
C TYR A 6 -36.41 -2.36 24.22
N ASN A 7 -37.34 -2.95 24.97
CA ASN A 7 -37.36 -4.39 25.27
C ASN A 7 -38.08 -5.25 24.22
N SER A 8 -38.33 -4.73 23.02
CA SER A 8 -39.17 -5.40 22.00
C SER A 8 -38.52 -5.59 20.62
N LEU A 9 -37.25 -5.23 20.46
CA LEU A 9 -36.49 -5.58 19.24
C LEU A 9 -35.72 -6.87 19.53
N GLU A 10 -35.94 -7.90 18.72
CA GLU A 10 -35.13 -9.11 18.76
C GLU A 10 -33.70 -8.78 18.33
N PRO A 11 -32.67 -9.44 18.89
CA PRO A 11 -31.30 -9.34 18.39
C PRO A 11 -31.23 -9.63 16.90
N ARG A 12 -30.56 -8.78 16.12
CA ARG A 12 -30.45 -8.93 14.66
C ARG A 12 -29.00 -9.04 14.20
N VAL A 13 -28.79 -9.83 13.15
CA VAL A 13 -27.58 -9.79 12.33
C VAL A 13 -27.82 -8.74 11.26
N MET A 14 -26.80 -7.94 10.93
CA MET A 14 -26.88 -7.00 9.83
C MET A 14 -27.18 -7.72 8.51
N ASP A 15 -28.21 -7.27 7.79
CA ASP A 15 -28.62 -7.81 6.49
C ASP A 15 -28.71 -6.68 5.44
N ASP A 16 -28.77 -7.09 4.16
CA ASP A 16 -28.86 -6.16 3.04
C ASP A 16 -30.07 -5.22 3.14
N ASP A 17 -31.18 -5.68 3.70
CA ASP A 17 -32.41 -4.90 3.78
C ASP A 17 -32.31 -3.79 4.84
N MET A 18 -31.69 -4.08 5.99
CA MET A 18 -31.31 -3.08 6.99
C MET A 18 -30.37 -2.03 6.40
N LEU A 19 -29.36 -2.46 5.64
CA LEU A 19 -28.37 -1.57 5.03
C LEU A 19 -29.02 -0.69 3.95
N LYS A 20 -29.87 -1.25 3.09
CA LYS A 20 -30.65 -0.46 2.10
C LYS A 20 -31.55 0.57 2.77
N LEU A 21 -32.22 0.19 3.86
CA LEU A 21 -33.09 1.10 4.60
C LEU A 21 -32.28 2.25 5.21
N ALA A 22 -31.18 1.93 5.91
CA ALA A 22 -30.32 2.92 6.54
C ALA A 22 -29.74 3.91 5.52
N VAL A 23 -29.20 3.41 4.41
CA VAL A 23 -28.66 4.25 3.34
C VAL A 23 -29.76 5.07 2.66
N GLY A 24 -30.96 4.51 2.49
CA GLY A 24 -32.11 5.22 1.91
C GLY A 24 -32.65 6.34 2.80
N GLU A 25 -32.57 6.20 4.12
CA GLU A 25 -32.99 7.22 5.10
C GLU A 25 -31.93 8.30 5.30
N GLN A 26 -30.65 7.93 5.22
CA GLN A 26 -29.49 8.82 5.44
C GLN A 26 -28.98 9.49 4.16
N GLY A 27 -29.42 9.00 2.99
CA GLY A 27 -29.06 9.54 1.69
C GLY A 27 -29.66 10.93 1.40
N PRO A 28 -29.36 11.50 0.22
CA PRO A 28 -29.87 12.80 -0.18
C PRO A 28 -31.41 12.86 -0.11
N GLN A 29 -31.95 13.96 0.40
CA GLN A 29 -33.40 14.19 0.46
C GLN A 29 -33.89 14.87 -0.84
N GLU A 30 -35.21 15.02 -0.98
CA GLU A 30 -35.84 15.81 -2.05
C GLU A 30 -35.59 15.26 -3.48
N GLU A 31 -35.36 16.12 -4.48
CA GLU A 31 -35.19 15.71 -5.88
C GLU A 31 -33.99 14.76 -6.09
N ALA A 32 -32.88 15.02 -5.40
CA ALA A 32 -31.70 14.15 -5.43
C ALA A 32 -31.97 12.76 -4.82
N GLY A 33 -32.79 12.70 -3.76
CA GLY A 33 -33.23 11.44 -3.15
C GLY A 33 -34.21 10.65 -4.01
N GLN A 34 -35.07 11.34 -4.76
CA GLN A 34 -36.00 10.71 -5.69
C GLN A 34 -35.27 10.08 -6.89
N LEU A 35 -34.26 10.78 -7.42
CA LEU A 35 -33.39 10.27 -8.48
C LEU A 35 -32.57 9.05 -7.98
N ALA A 36 -31.96 9.14 -6.80
CA ALA A 36 -31.22 8.02 -6.22
C ALA A 36 -32.09 6.77 -5.96
N LYS A 37 -33.38 6.94 -5.62
CA LYS A 37 -34.33 5.83 -5.48
C LYS A 37 -34.74 5.22 -6.83
N GLN A 38 -34.70 5.98 -7.91
CA GLN A 38 -35.01 5.49 -9.27
C GLN A 38 -33.81 4.76 -9.89
N GLU A 39 -32.59 5.26 -9.67
CA GLU A 39 -31.36 4.70 -10.24
C GLU A 39 -30.75 3.57 -9.39
N GLY A 40 -31.15 3.47 -8.12
CA GLY A 40 -30.61 2.52 -7.16
C GLY A 40 -29.38 3.09 -6.46
N ILE A 41 -29.29 2.88 -5.13
CA ILE A 41 -28.16 3.42 -4.36
C ILE A 41 -26.97 2.46 -4.46
N LEU A 42 -25.89 2.93 -5.07
CA LEU A 42 -24.61 2.23 -5.10
C LEU A 42 -23.93 2.35 -3.73
N PHE A 43 -23.84 1.24 -2.99
CA PHE A 43 -23.17 1.22 -1.68
C PHE A 43 -21.71 1.67 -1.71
N LYS A 44 -21.05 1.52 -2.86
CA LYS A 44 -19.69 1.98 -3.09
C LYS A 44 -19.53 3.50 -2.95
N ASP A 45 -20.59 4.29 -3.14
CA ASP A 45 -20.53 5.75 -3.04
C ASP A 45 -20.84 6.27 -1.63
N VAL A 46 -21.23 5.38 -0.71
CA VAL A 46 -21.57 5.74 0.67
C VAL A 46 -20.29 5.99 1.47
N LEU A 47 -20.13 7.22 1.95
CA LEU A 47 -18.96 7.62 2.75
C LEU A 47 -19.21 7.56 4.27
N SER A 48 -20.46 7.60 4.69
CA SER A 48 -20.86 7.59 6.11
C SER A 48 -22.08 6.72 6.28
N LEU A 49 -22.07 5.85 7.30
CA LEU A 49 -23.17 4.96 7.62
C LEU A 49 -23.41 4.97 9.13
N GLN A 50 -24.67 5.22 9.51
CA GLN A 50 -25.12 5.26 10.89
C GLN A 50 -26.10 4.12 11.17
N LEU A 51 -25.82 3.31 12.18
CA LEU A 51 -26.58 2.11 12.56
C LEU A 51 -26.75 2.04 14.09
N ASP A 52 -26.94 3.18 14.75
CA ASP A 52 -27.15 3.28 16.18
C ASP A 52 -28.55 2.79 16.60
N PHE A 53 -28.65 2.23 17.82
CA PHE A 53 -29.89 1.74 18.42
C PHE A 53 -30.67 0.69 17.59
N GLN A 54 -29.98 -0.11 16.79
CA GLN A 54 -30.59 -1.13 15.92
C GLN A 54 -30.67 -2.53 16.55
N ASN A 55 -30.17 -2.70 17.78
CA ASN A 55 -30.08 -3.98 18.48
C ASN A 55 -29.30 -5.05 17.68
N ILE A 56 -28.22 -4.60 17.02
CA ILE A 56 -27.33 -5.45 16.23
C ILE A 56 -26.49 -6.31 17.17
N LEU A 57 -26.52 -7.62 16.97
CA LEU A 57 -25.69 -8.61 17.67
C LEU A 57 -24.39 -8.91 16.92
N ARG A 58 -24.46 -8.87 15.58
CA ARG A 58 -23.37 -9.28 14.70
C ARG A 58 -23.23 -8.35 13.49
N ILE A 59 -22.02 -7.89 13.26
CA ILE A 59 -21.64 -7.10 12.09
C ILE A 59 -21.46 -8.05 10.90
N ASP A 60 -22.14 -7.77 9.80
CA ASP A 60 -22.08 -8.56 8.56
C ASP A 60 -22.52 -7.70 7.36
N ASN A 61 -22.29 -8.16 6.13
CA ASN A 61 -22.75 -7.53 4.88
C ASN A 61 -22.21 -6.12 4.57
N LEU A 62 -21.08 -5.71 5.18
CA LEU A 62 -20.43 -4.41 4.89
C LEU A 62 -19.45 -4.44 3.70
N TRP A 63 -19.24 -5.60 3.07
CA TRP A 63 -18.24 -5.79 2.01
C TRP A 63 -18.47 -4.92 0.76
N GLN A 64 -19.69 -4.43 0.53
CA GLN A 64 -20.04 -3.57 -0.62
C GLN A 64 -19.70 -2.09 -0.40
N PHE A 65 -19.38 -1.69 0.84
CA PHE A 65 -19.12 -0.30 1.23
C PHE A 65 -17.63 0.06 1.10
N GLU A 66 -17.07 -0.13 -0.09
CA GLU A 66 -15.63 -0.03 -0.34
C GLU A 66 -15.03 1.34 0.07
N ASN A 67 -15.77 2.44 -0.11
CA ASN A 67 -15.28 3.80 0.16
C ASN A 67 -15.74 4.37 1.50
N LEU A 68 -16.29 3.54 2.40
CA LEU A 68 -16.81 4.03 3.68
C LEU A 68 -15.69 4.66 4.52
N ARG A 69 -15.94 5.87 5.02
CA ARG A 69 -15.00 6.63 5.86
C ARG A 69 -15.46 6.75 7.30
N LYS A 70 -16.76 6.72 7.55
CA LYS A 70 -17.34 6.83 8.89
C LYS A 70 -18.37 5.74 9.12
N LEU A 71 -18.22 4.99 10.20
CA LEU A 71 -19.15 3.95 10.60
C LEU A 71 -19.53 4.14 12.07
N GLN A 72 -20.83 4.36 12.30
CA GLN A 72 -21.42 4.50 13.62
C GLN A 72 -22.26 3.27 13.94
N LEU A 73 -21.86 2.52 14.96
CA LEU A 73 -22.49 1.28 15.44
C LEU A 73 -22.74 1.33 16.96
N ASP A 74 -22.81 2.51 17.54
CA ASP A 74 -23.00 2.67 18.98
C ASP A 74 -24.40 2.27 19.45
N ASN A 75 -24.55 1.97 20.73
CA ASN A 75 -25.82 1.58 21.35
C ASN A 75 -26.46 0.34 20.70
N ASN A 76 -25.66 -0.68 20.43
CA ASN A 76 -26.09 -2.00 19.96
C ASN A 76 -25.75 -3.08 21.00
N ILE A 77 -25.80 -4.35 20.62
CA ILE A 77 -25.46 -5.49 21.48
C ILE A 77 -24.34 -6.34 20.88
N ILE A 78 -23.45 -5.73 20.10
CA ILE A 78 -22.37 -6.39 19.38
C ILE A 78 -21.39 -7.02 20.39
N GLU A 79 -21.03 -8.28 20.19
CA GLU A 79 -20.13 -9.02 21.09
C GLU A 79 -18.71 -9.17 20.51
N ARG A 80 -18.57 -9.14 19.18
CA ARG A 80 -17.31 -9.33 18.46
C ARG A 80 -17.16 -8.31 17.35
N ILE A 81 -15.93 -7.84 17.15
CA ILE A 81 -15.57 -6.98 16.02
C ILE A 81 -15.19 -7.90 14.85
N GLU A 82 -16.03 -7.96 13.83
CA GLU A 82 -15.84 -8.80 12.63
C GLU A 82 -16.52 -8.14 11.42
N GLY A 83 -16.23 -8.59 10.19
CA GLY A 83 -16.94 -8.12 9.00
C GLY A 83 -16.54 -6.70 8.57
N LEU A 84 -15.39 -6.19 9.05
CA LEU A 84 -14.84 -4.88 8.71
C LEU A 84 -13.66 -4.95 7.72
N GLU A 85 -13.30 -6.15 7.25
CA GLU A 85 -12.05 -6.41 6.53
C GLU A 85 -11.92 -5.59 5.24
N ASN A 86 -13.05 -5.32 4.58
CA ASN A 86 -13.14 -4.58 3.33
C ASN A 86 -13.12 -3.05 3.50
N LEU A 87 -13.25 -2.53 4.72
CA LEU A 87 -13.41 -1.09 4.99
C LEU A 87 -12.06 -0.36 5.10
N THR A 88 -11.17 -0.57 4.14
CA THR A 88 -9.78 -0.07 4.18
C THR A 88 -9.66 1.45 4.19
N HIS A 89 -10.72 2.17 3.80
CA HIS A 89 -10.81 3.63 3.79
C HIS A 89 -11.43 4.24 5.06
N LEU A 90 -11.78 3.41 6.06
CA LEU A 90 -12.41 3.88 7.29
C LEU A 90 -11.46 4.78 8.09
N VAL A 91 -11.97 5.93 8.50
CA VAL A 91 -11.24 6.96 9.27
C VAL A 91 -11.81 7.08 10.69
N TRP A 92 -13.12 6.89 10.84
CA TRP A 92 -13.82 7.02 12.11
C TRP A 92 -14.73 5.81 12.35
N LEU A 93 -14.59 5.17 13.50
CA LEU A 93 -15.37 4.01 13.92
C LEU A 93 -15.86 4.20 15.36
N ASP A 94 -17.18 4.19 15.54
CA ASP A 94 -17.80 4.20 16.86
C ASP A 94 -18.54 2.88 17.13
N LEU A 95 -18.06 2.17 18.14
CA LEU A 95 -18.58 0.91 18.67
C LEU A 95 -18.94 1.06 20.16
N SER A 96 -19.21 2.29 20.61
CA SER A 96 -19.54 2.57 22.01
C SER A 96 -20.87 1.92 22.44
N PHE A 97 -21.02 1.63 23.72
CA PHE A 97 -22.24 1.02 24.29
C PHE A 97 -22.62 -0.30 23.60
N ASN A 98 -21.65 -1.22 23.50
CA ASN A 98 -21.82 -2.59 23.02
C ASN A 98 -21.37 -3.60 24.10
N ASN A 99 -21.28 -4.89 23.75
CA ASN A 99 -20.86 -5.98 24.64
C ASN A 99 -19.51 -6.58 24.25
N ILE A 100 -18.63 -5.81 23.59
CA ILE A 100 -17.35 -6.30 23.06
C ILE A 100 -16.38 -6.64 24.20
N GLU A 101 -15.80 -7.84 24.19
CA GLU A 101 -14.88 -8.32 25.22
C GLU A 101 -13.40 -8.23 24.82
N ALA A 102 -13.11 -8.25 23.52
CA ALA A 102 -11.76 -8.21 22.99
C ALA A 102 -11.67 -7.32 21.75
N ILE A 103 -10.52 -6.67 21.58
CA ILE A 103 -10.18 -5.93 20.36
C ILE A 103 -9.64 -6.95 19.36
N GLU A 104 -10.30 -7.08 18.22
CA GLU A 104 -9.97 -8.01 17.13
C GLU A 104 -10.58 -7.48 15.82
N GLY A 105 -10.22 -8.05 14.66
CA GLY A 105 -10.89 -7.72 13.38
C GLY A 105 -10.64 -6.31 12.85
N LEU A 106 -9.58 -5.62 13.32
CA LEU A 106 -9.21 -4.26 12.91
C LEU A 106 -7.95 -4.21 12.02
N ASP A 107 -7.37 -5.37 11.66
CA ASP A 107 -6.05 -5.48 11.02
C ASP A 107 -5.94 -4.80 9.64
N THR A 108 -7.06 -4.60 8.95
CA THR A 108 -7.09 -3.96 7.62
C THR A 108 -7.34 -2.46 7.67
N LEU A 109 -7.72 -1.91 8.83
CA LEU A 109 -8.16 -0.51 8.99
C LEU A 109 -6.99 0.47 9.17
N VAL A 110 -6.00 0.41 8.27
CA VAL A 110 -4.75 1.18 8.35
C VAL A 110 -4.92 2.70 8.29
N ASN A 111 -6.11 3.18 7.90
CA ASN A 111 -6.46 4.59 7.80
C ASN A 111 -7.27 5.11 8.99
N LEU A 112 -7.56 4.28 10.00
CA LEU A 112 -8.39 4.67 11.13
C LEU A 112 -7.66 5.71 12.00
N GLU A 113 -8.33 6.83 12.25
CA GLU A 113 -7.82 7.95 13.06
C GLU A 113 -8.56 8.06 14.40
N ASP A 114 -9.84 7.67 14.44
CA ASP A 114 -10.67 7.74 15.65
C ASP A 114 -11.40 6.42 15.87
N LEU A 115 -11.14 5.82 17.02
CA LEU A 115 -11.76 4.58 17.47
C LEU A 115 -12.43 4.79 18.83
N SER A 116 -13.74 4.66 18.85
CA SER A 116 -14.54 4.74 20.06
C SER A 116 -15.09 3.38 20.46
N LEU A 117 -14.66 2.90 21.63
CA LEU A 117 -15.03 1.63 22.26
C LEU A 117 -15.55 1.87 23.69
N PHE A 118 -16.13 3.05 23.94
CA PHE A 118 -16.59 3.44 25.26
C PHE A 118 -17.72 2.53 25.75
N ASN A 119 -17.74 2.18 27.04
CA ASN A 119 -18.79 1.36 27.64
C ASN A 119 -18.98 -0.01 26.96
N ASN A 120 -17.89 -0.78 26.92
CA ASN A 120 -17.83 -2.18 26.49
C ASN A 120 -17.31 -3.07 27.65
N ARG A 121 -16.84 -4.29 27.35
CA ARG A 121 -16.33 -5.26 28.34
C ARG A 121 -14.86 -5.60 28.11
N ILE A 122 -14.11 -4.72 27.47
CA ILE A 122 -12.72 -4.95 27.08
C ILE A 122 -11.84 -5.02 28.32
N SER A 123 -11.04 -6.09 28.44
CA SER A 123 -10.13 -6.28 29.59
C SER A 123 -8.66 -6.04 29.25
N LYS A 124 -8.31 -6.06 27.96
CA LYS A 124 -6.93 -5.94 27.45
C LYS A 124 -6.86 -5.01 26.25
N ILE A 125 -5.77 -4.25 26.16
CA ILE A 125 -5.44 -3.40 25.01
C ILE A 125 -4.36 -4.11 24.21
N ASP A 126 -4.76 -4.72 23.10
CA ASP A 126 -3.92 -5.36 22.10
C ASP A 126 -4.61 -5.32 20.73
N SER A 127 -4.01 -5.93 19.70
CA SER A 127 -4.61 -6.08 18.36
C SER A 127 -4.97 -4.76 17.66
N LEU A 128 -4.26 -3.68 17.99
CA LEU A 128 -4.37 -2.36 17.34
C LEU A 128 -3.16 -2.06 16.44
N ASP A 129 -2.27 -3.03 16.23
CA ASP A 129 -0.96 -2.85 15.58
C ASP A 129 -1.02 -2.25 14.17
N ALA A 130 -2.08 -2.54 13.42
CA ALA A 130 -2.31 -2.00 12.09
C ALA A 130 -2.76 -0.53 12.07
N LEU A 131 -3.26 0.00 13.19
CA LEU A 131 -3.87 1.33 13.28
C LEU A 131 -2.81 2.43 13.45
N VAL A 132 -1.88 2.51 12.51
CA VAL A 132 -0.70 3.38 12.58
C VAL A 132 -1.05 4.87 12.60
N LYS A 133 -2.24 5.25 12.11
CA LYS A 133 -2.74 6.64 12.06
C LYS A 133 -3.67 7.02 13.22
N LEU A 134 -3.84 6.14 14.21
CA LEU A 134 -4.79 6.35 15.31
C LEU A 134 -4.41 7.59 16.13
N GLN A 135 -5.32 8.57 16.19
CA GLN A 135 -5.17 9.83 16.91
C GLN A 135 -6.04 9.90 18.17
N VAL A 136 -7.23 9.29 18.13
CA VAL A 136 -8.21 9.30 19.20
C VAL A 136 -8.60 7.87 19.54
N LEU A 137 -8.45 7.50 20.81
CA LEU A 137 -8.86 6.20 21.32
C LEU A 137 -9.71 6.37 22.59
N SER A 138 -10.99 6.00 22.50
CA SER A 138 -11.89 6.00 23.66
C SER A 138 -12.14 4.57 24.15
N LEU A 139 -11.64 4.26 25.34
CA LEU A 139 -11.77 2.98 26.04
C LEU A 139 -12.40 3.15 27.42
N GLY A 140 -13.07 4.28 27.69
CA GLY A 140 -13.71 4.53 28.99
C GLY A 140 -14.80 3.51 29.33
N ASN A 141 -15.10 3.31 30.61
CA ASN A 141 -16.08 2.34 31.11
C ASN A 141 -15.89 0.91 30.55
N ASN A 142 -14.66 0.39 30.60
CA ASN A 142 -14.34 -0.99 30.25
C ASN A 142 -13.80 -1.75 31.49
N GLN A 143 -13.23 -2.94 31.29
CA GLN A 143 -12.73 -3.82 32.36
C GLN A 143 -11.19 -3.88 32.40
N ILE A 144 -10.52 -2.81 31.96
CA ILE A 144 -9.06 -2.77 31.85
C ILE A 144 -8.45 -2.56 33.25
N SER A 145 -7.76 -3.58 33.76
CA SER A 145 -7.14 -3.54 35.10
C SER A 145 -5.62 -3.47 35.07
N ASN A 146 -4.98 -3.91 33.98
CA ASN A 146 -3.53 -3.98 33.88
C ASN A 146 -2.92 -2.66 33.36
N MET A 147 -2.18 -1.97 34.23
CA MET A 147 -1.46 -0.74 33.90
C MET A 147 -0.38 -0.92 32.82
N MET A 148 0.16 -2.13 32.65
CA MET A 148 1.17 -2.41 31.62
C MET A 148 0.63 -2.27 30.20
N ASN A 149 -0.70 -2.31 30.01
CA ASN A 149 -1.34 -2.05 28.71
C ASN A 149 -1.06 -0.64 28.18
N ILE A 150 -0.66 0.31 29.04
CA ILE A 150 -0.26 1.66 28.61
C ILE A 150 1.05 1.64 27.83
N ILE A 151 1.97 0.74 28.15
CA ILE A 151 3.23 0.58 27.40
C ILE A 151 2.93 0.13 25.97
N TYR A 152 1.90 -0.68 25.76
CA TYR A 152 1.46 -1.07 24.42
C TYR A 152 1.09 0.15 23.57
N LEU A 153 0.38 1.13 24.15
CA LEU A 153 -0.07 2.33 23.44
C LEU A 153 1.06 3.29 23.01
N ARG A 154 2.27 3.16 23.60
CA ARG A 154 3.43 4.01 23.26
C ARG A 154 3.93 3.83 21.82
N ARG A 155 3.51 2.76 21.14
CA ARG A 155 3.79 2.52 19.72
C ARG A 155 3.05 3.49 18.79
N PHE A 156 1.89 3.99 19.21
CA PHE A 156 1.06 4.91 18.41
C PHE A 156 1.58 6.34 18.54
N LYS A 157 2.45 6.73 17.59
CA LYS A 157 3.10 8.06 17.60
C LYS A 157 2.14 9.21 17.31
N ASP A 158 1.00 8.92 16.69
CA ASP A 158 -0.02 9.91 16.38
C ASP A 158 -1.15 10.00 17.40
N LEU A 159 -1.13 9.17 18.46
CA LEU A 159 -2.16 9.20 19.49
C LEU A 159 -2.11 10.51 20.28
N ARG A 160 -3.14 11.35 20.15
CA ARG A 160 -3.27 12.65 20.83
C ARG A 160 -4.31 12.64 21.94
N ALA A 161 -5.35 11.82 21.85
CA ALA A 161 -6.42 11.75 22.84
C ALA A 161 -6.70 10.31 23.28
N LEU A 162 -6.75 10.11 24.59
CA LEU A 162 -7.00 8.80 25.21
C LEU A 162 -8.07 8.93 26.30
N GLY A 163 -9.12 8.12 26.20
CA GLY A 163 -10.14 7.97 27.24
C GLY A 163 -10.03 6.62 27.92
N LEU A 164 -9.81 6.58 29.23
CA LEU A 164 -9.68 5.35 30.02
C LEU A 164 -10.46 5.45 31.35
N SER A 165 -11.10 6.58 31.63
CA SER A 165 -11.96 6.79 32.79
C SER A 165 -13.01 5.69 32.94
N GLY A 166 -13.25 5.22 34.17
CA GLY A 166 -14.22 4.16 34.45
C GLY A 166 -13.70 2.74 34.26
N ASN A 167 -12.40 2.57 33.98
CA ASN A 167 -11.72 1.28 34.07
C ASN A 167 -11.12 1.06 35.48
N PRO A 168 -10.99 -0.18 35.96
CA PRO A 168 -10.36 -0.49 37.25
C PRO A 168 -8.97 0.13 37.42
N MET A 169 -8.17 0.19 36.34
CA MET A 169 -6.83 0.81 36.39
C MET A 169 -6.85 2.32 36.67
N ALA A 170 -7.96 3.01 36.35
CA ALA A 170 -8.09 4.46 36.51
C ALA A 170 -8.35 4.87 37.98
N GLU A 171 -8.65 3.91 38.86
CA GLU A 171 -8.82 4.13 40.30
C GLU A 171 -7.47 4.23 41.05
N ALA A 172 -6.36 3.81 40.42
CA ALA A 172 -5.04 3.90 41.03
C ALA A 172 -4.58 5.36 41.21
N GLU A 173 -4.00 5.70 42.36
CA GLU A 173 -3.56 7.07 42.67
C GLU A 173 -2.54 7.62 41.65
N ASP A 174 -1.64 6.75 41.18
CA ASP A 174 -0.57 7.09 40.23
C ASP A 174 -0.98 6.95 38.75
N TYR A 175 -2.24 6.61 38.45
CA TYR A 175 -2.74 6.37 37.08
C TYR A 175 -2.38 7.50 36.11
N ARG A 176 -2.69 8.74 36.47
CA ARG A 176 -2.40 9.90 35.61
C ARG A 176 -0.90 10.12 35.44
N MET A 177 -0.15 9.98 36.52
CA MET A 177 1.30 10.17 36.48
C MET A 177 1.98 9.16 35.57
N LEU A 178 1.56 7.90 35.63
CA LEU A 178 2.09 6.85 34.76
C LEU A 178 1.74 7.13 33.29
N ILE A 179 0.51 7.52 32.98
CA ILE A 179 0.15 7.83 31.59
C ILE A 179 0.98 8.99 31.05
N TRP A 180 1.14 10.08 31.81
CA TRP A 180 1.92 11.24 31.38
C TRP A 180 3.39 10.91 31.13
N ALA A 181 3.99 10.03 31.94
CA ALA A 181 5.37 9.61 31.76
C ALA A 181 5.55 8.67 30.56
N TYR A 182 4.64 7.72 30.35
CA TYR A 182 4.80 6.65 29.36
C TYR A 182 4.25 7.01 27.97
N LEU A 183 3.33 7.97 27.85
CA LEU A 183 2.77 8.46 26.59
C LEU A 183 3.15 9.94 26.33
N PRO A 184 4.36 10.20 25.80
CA PRO A 184 4.90 11.56 25.70
C PRO A 184 4.22 12.40 24.61
N ASP A 185 3.52 11.81 23.64
CA ASP A 185 2.86 12.55 22.56
C ASP A 185 1.37 12.82 22.82
N LEU A 186 0.87 12.36 23.98
CA LEU A 186 -0.53 12.51 24.38
C LEU A 186 -0.81 13.96 24.80
N VAL A 187 -1.95 14.49 24.33
CA VAL A 187 -2.41 15.86 24.59
C VAL A 187 -3.63 15.88 25.51
N TYR A 188 -4.54 14.92 25.35
CA TYR A 188 -5.77 14.81 26.12
C TYR A 188 -5.85 13.44 26.79
N LEU A 189 -6.11 13.45 28.11
CA LEU A 189 -6.43 12.26 28.90
C LEU A 189 -7.78 12.45 29.58
N ASP A 190 -8.71 11.52 29.37
CA ASP A 190 -10.05 11.53 29.99
C ASP A 190 -10.79 12.87 29.79
N SER A 191 -10.77 13.34 28.54
CA SER A 191 -11.36 14.62 28.11
C SER A 191 -10.77 15.87 28.79
N ARG A 192 -9.59 15.75 29.41
CA ARG A 192 -8.85 16.87 30.01
C ARG A 192 -7.52 17.05 29.30
N ARG A 193 -7.18 18.30 29.01
CA ARG A 193 -5.87 18.65 28.47
C ARG A 193 -4.79 18.38 29.51
N ILE A 194 -3.71 17.74 29.09
CA ILE A 194 -2.54 17.47 29.94
C ILE A 194 -1.75 18.76 30.12
N ASP A 195 -1.35 19.04 31.36
CA ASP A 195 -0.46 20.15 31.68
C ASP A 195 1.00 19.70 31.47
N GLU A 196 1.76 20.45 30.66
CA GLU A 196 3.16 20.15 30.36
C GLU A 196 4.02 20.12 31.64
N HIS A 197 3.74 20.98 32.63
CA HIS A 197 4.48 20.96 33.88
C HIS A 197 4.28 19.66 34.66
N MET A 198 3.06 19.13 34.66
CA MET A 198 2.75 17.85 35.31
C MET A 198 3.38 16.67 34.56
N LYS A 199 3.50 16.78 33.24
CA LYS A 199 4.15 15.80 32.38
C LYS A 199 5.66 15.75 32.59
N GLU A 200 6.31 16.90 32.72
CA GLU A 200 7.73 16.98 33.11
C GLU A 200 7.97 16.35 34.48
N GLN A 201 7.11 16.62 35.47
CA GLN A 201 7.20 15.98 36.79
C GLN A 201 7.02 14.45 36.70
N ALA A 202 6.11 13.99 35.85
CA ALA A 202 5.91 12.57 35.58
C ALA A 202 7.19 11.91 35.01
N GLU A 203 7.79 12.55 34.01
CA GLU A 203 9.01 12.06 33.37
C GLU A 203 10.18 12.03 34.34
N ILE A 204 10.36 13.07 35.18
CA ILE A 204 11.38 13.09 36.23
C ILE A 204 11.15 11.96 37.25
N LYS A 205 9.90 11.75 37.70
CA LYS A 205 9.56 10.69 38.65
C LYS A 205 9.90 9.30 38.10
N HIS A 206 9.75 9.08 36.80
CA HIS A 206 9.95 7.79 36.13
C HIS A 206 11.20 7.75 35.23
N GLN A 207 12.15 8.66 35.42
CA GLN A 207 13.27 8.91 34.51
C GLN A 207 14.04 7.63 34.14
N TYR A 208 14.48 6.85 35.12
CA TYR A 208 15.25 5.63 34.87
C TYR A 208 14.50 4.62 34.00
N SER A 209 13.21 4.40 34.26
CA SER A 209 12.39 3.45 33.49
C SER A 209 12.11 3.95 32.08
N ILE A 210 11.87 5.25 31.92
CA ILE A 210 11.63 5.87 30.62
C ILE A 210 12.90 5.88 29.76
N ASP A 211 14.07 6.19 30.34
CA ASP A 211 15.34 6.19 29.62
C ASP A 211 15.73 4.77 29.16
N GLU A 212 15.52 3.75 29.99
CA GLU A 212 15.73 2.35 29.61
C GLU A 212 14.79 1.92 28.46
N LEU A 213 13.53 2.37 28.49
CA LEU A 213 12.57 2.11 27.42
C LEU A 213 12.97 2.83 26.12
N LYS A 214 13.28 4.13 26.17
CA LYS A 214 13.74 4.91 25.01
C LYS A 214 14.99 4.29 24.38
N HIS A 215 15.92 3.80 25.19
CA HIS A 215 17.12 3.11 24.69
C HIS A 215 16.75 1.83 23.93
N ARG A 216 15.88 0.99 24.50
CA ARG A 216 15.39 -0.24 23.83
C ARG A 216 14.63 0.06 22.54
N GLU A 217 13.76 1.06 22.55
CA GLU A 217 13.01 1.52 21.36
C GLU A 217 13.97 1.98 20.25
N ASN A 218 14.99 2.77 20.59
CA ASN A 218 15.99 3.23 19.63
C ASN A 218 16.82 2.07 19.05
N LEU A 219 17.20 1.07 19.87
CA LEU A 219 17.90 -0.12 19.38
C LEU A 219 17.06 -0.92 18.39
N ILE A 220 15.75 -1.10 18.68
CA ILE A 220 14.83 -1.80 17.76
C ILE A 220 14.68 -0.99 16.46
N ARG A 221 14.49 0.32 16.56
CA ARG A 221 14.36 1.20 15.39
C ARG A 221 15.59 1.12 14.49
N VAL A 222 16.79 1.27 15.06
CA VAL A 222 18.05 1.19 14.30
C VAL A 222 18.22 -0.17 13.63
N ARG A 223 17.86 -1.28 14.30
CA ARG A 223 17.90 -2.62 13.69
C ARG A 223 16.92 -2.76 12.53
N LEU A 224 15.71 -2.23 12.68
CA LEU A 224 14.70 -2.29 11.62
C LEU A 224 15.10 -1.44 10.41
N GLU A 225 15.63 -0.24 10.65
CA GLU A 225 16.16 0.65 9.61
C GLU A 225 17.34 0.00 8.87
N ASP A 226 18.28 -0.63 9.59
CA ASP A 226 19.40 -1.37 9.02
C ASP A 226 18.94 -2.58 8.19
N GLU A 227 17.96 -3.34 8.67
CA GLU A 227 17.39 -4.46 7.93
C GLU A 227 16.65 -4.02 6.66
N GLN A 228 15.84 -2.96 6.76
CA GLN A 228 15.17 -2.36 5.61
C GLN A 228 16.16 -1.80 4.60
N ALA A 229 17.23 -1.15 5.06
CA ALA A 229 18.29 -0.65 4.18
C ALA A 229 19.00 -1.79 3.45
N ARG A 230 19.37 -2.87 4.15
CA ARG A 230 19.96 -4.07 3.54
C ARG A 230 19.03 -4.75 2.56
N GLN A 231 17.74 -4.87 2.88
CA GLN A 231 16.76 -5.45 1.97
C GLN A 231 16.59 -4.60 0.71
N LYS A 232 16.54 -3.27 0.87
CA LYS A 232 16.45 -2.35 -0.26
C LYS A 232 17.68 -2.42 -1.16
N GLU A 233 18.87 -2.41 -0.56
CA GLU A 233 20.15 -2.58 -1.28
C GLU A 233 20.17 -3.91 -2.05
N LEU A 234 19.71 -5.00 -1.43
CA LEU A 234 19.62 -6.29 -2.10
C LEU A 234 18.64 -6.29 -3.29
N GLU A 235 17.47 -5.64 -3.15
CA GLU A 235 16.52 -5.50 -4.28
C GLU A 235 17.11 -4.65 -5.42
N GLU A 236 17.88 -3.61 -5.11
CA GLU A 236 18.61 -2.82 -6.11
C GLU A 236 19.64 -3.71 -6.86
N HIS A 237 20.40 -4.53 -6.13
CA HIS A 237 21.36 -5.45 -6.73
C HIS A 237 20.70 -6.52 -7.60
N LYS A 238 19.55 -7.06 -7.18
CA LYS A 238 18.74 -8.00 -7.98
C LYS A 238 18.22 -7.37 -9.25
N ALA A 239 17.73 -6.13 -9.20
CA ALA A 239 17.27 -5.40 -10.38
C ALA A 239 18.41 -5.10 -11.38
N ALA A 240 19.65 -5.04 -10.88
CA ALA A 240 20.84 -4.96 -11.70
C ALA A 240 21.39 -6.33 -12.17
N PHE A 241 20.84 -7.45 -11.68
CA PHE A 241 21.31 -8.83 -11.92
C PHE A 241 22.75 -9.08 -11.44
N VAL A 242 23.14 -8.44 -10.34
CA VAL A 242 24.50 -8.51 -9.78
C VAL A 242 24.48 -8.82 -8.28
N GLU A 243 23.41 -9.44 -7.79
CA GLU A 243 23.32 -9.88 -6.41
C GLU A 243 24.54 -10.73 -6.04
N HIS A 244 25.11 -10.45 -4.87
CA HIS A 244 26.26 -11.15 -4.32
C HIS A 244 27.58 -11.06 -5.11
N LEU A 245 27.69 -10.17 -6.09
CA LEU A 245 28.94 -9.85 -6.80
C LEU A 245 29.73 -8.70 -6.17
N ASN A 246 29.17 -8.03 -5.15
CA ASN A 246 29.76 -6.89 -4.45
C ASN A 246 30.87 -7.26 -3.44
N GLY A 247 31.43 -8.46 -3.51
CA GLY A 247 32.45 -8.91 -2.58
C GLY A 247 32.88 -10.37 -2.79
N SER A 248 33.38 -10.99 -1.72
CA SER A 248 33.88 -12.37 -1.77
C SER A 248 32.80 -13.44 -1.68
N PHE A 249 31.53 -13.07 -1.52
CA PHE A 249 30.45 -14.02 -1.28
C PHE A 249 30.38 -15.11 -2.36
N LEU A 250 30.39 -14.74 -3.65
CA LEU A 250 30.35 -15.72 -4.73
C LEU A 250 31.53 -16.70 -4.66
N PHE A 251 32.72 -16.17 -4.41
CA PHE A 251 33.92 -16.98 -4.23
C PHE A 251 33.79 -17.95 -3.06
N ASP A 252 33.47 -17.41 -1.87
CA ASP A 252 33.38 -18.18 -0.64
C ASP A 252 32.29 -19.27 -0.76
N SER A 253 31.18 -18.96 -1.44
CA SER A 253 30.11 -19.92 -1.73
C SER A 253 30.54 -21.02 -2.69
N MET A 254 31.35 -20.71 -3.71
CA MET A 254 31.83 -21.71 -4.67
C MET A 254 32.75 -22.74 -4.02
N TYR A 255 33.54 -22.34 -3.02
CA TYR A 255 34.51 -23.19 -2.33
C TYR A 255 34.07 -23.67 -0.94
N ALA A 256 32.86 -23.33 -0.49
CA ALA A 256 32.36 -23.67 0.86
C ALA A 256 32.33 -25.18 1.13
N GLU A 257 32.08 -25.99 0.10
CA GLU A 257 32.00 -27.45 0.19
C GLU A 257 33.28 -28.15 -0.33
N ASP A 258 34.30 -27.40 -0.75
CA ASP A 258 35.54 -27.96 -1.28
C ASP A 258 36.50 -28.41 -0.15
N VAL A 259 36.27 -29.62 0.33
CA VAL A 259 37.09 -30.28 1.36
C VAL A 259 38.48 -30.67 0.83
N GLU A 260 38.67 -30.76 -0.49
CA GLU A 260 39.93 -31.15 -1.12
C GLU A 260 40.87 -29.95 -1.34
N GLY A 261 40.32 -28.80 -1.74
CA GLY A 261 41.05 -27.52 -1.84
C GLY A 261 41.71 -27.11 -0.52
N ASN A 262 41.00 -27.31 0.61
CA ASN A 262 41.57 -27.08 1.95
C ASN A 262 42.74 -28.01 2.30
N LYS A 263 42.74 -29.25 1.79
CA LYS A 263 43.85 -30.21 2.00
C LYS A 263 45.07 -29.87 1.14
N LEU A 264 44.85 -29.36 -0.07
CA LEU A 264 45.92 -28.92 -0.99
C LEU A 264 46.64 -27.68 -0.47
N ALA A 265 45.93 -26.76 0.23
CA ALA A 265 46.51 -25.58 0.87
C ALA A 265 47.53 -25.90 1.98
N CYS A 266 47.50 -27.11 2.55
CA CYS A 266 48.45 -27.55 3.58
C CYS A 266 49.78 -28.08 3.03
N LEU A 267 49.97 -28.16 1.70
CA LEU A 267 51.21 -28.63 1.09
C LEU A 267 52.26 -27.51 0.98
N PRO A 268 53.55 -27.77 1.32
CA PRO A 268 54.62 -26.79 1.15
C PRO A 268 54.73 -26.35 -0.31
N SER A 269 54.98 -25.05 -0.56
CA SER A 269 55.00 -24.40 -1.89
C SER A 269 53.64 -24.24 -2.60
N VAL A 270 52.62 -25.03 -2.24
CA VAL A 270 51.26 -24.84 -2.75
C VAL A 270 50.57 -23.70 -2.00
N GLY A 271 50.83 -23.54 -0.69
CA GLY A 271 50.35 -22.39 0.09
C GLY A 271 50.89 -21.02 -0.37
N GLU A 272 52.05 -20.99 -1.06
CA GLU A 272 52.62 -19.77 -1.68
C GLU A 272 51.99 -19.47 -3.06
N LEU A 273 51.54 -20.49 -3.79
CA LEU A 273 50.78 -20.38 -5.06
C LEU A 273 49.28 -20.12 -4.83
N LEU A 274 48.75 -20.68 -3.74
CA LEU A 274 47.41 -20.47 -3.20
C LEU A 274 47.42 -19.33 -2.16
N GLU A 275 48.33 -18.35 -2.28
CA GLU A 275 48.26 -17.18 -1.42
C GLU A 275 46.83 -16.63 -1.53
N PRO A 276 46.02 -16.66 -0.45
CA PRO A 276 44.62 -16.30 -0.49
C PRO A 276 44.39 -14.84 -0.92
N LEU A 277 45.46 -14.06 -1.04
CA LEU A 277 45.52 -12.63 -1.36
C LEU A 277 45.77 -12.32 -2.84
N THR A 278 46.01 -13.29 -3.73
CA THR A 278 46.22 -12.96 -5.16
C THR A 278 45.14 -13.51 -6.08
N TYR A 279 44.65 -14.72 -5.81
CA TYR A 279 43.61 -15.35 -6.61
C TYR A 279 42.21 -14.85 -6.24
N LYS A 280 41.89 -14.94 -4.95
CA LYS A 280 40.61 -14.47 -4.39
C LYS A 280 40.42 -12.99 -4.69
N ASP A 281 41.45 -12.18 -4.47
CA ASP A 281 41.39 -10.74 -4.73
C ASP A 281 41.18 -10.44 -6.21
N LYS A 282 41.83 -11.16 -7.14
CA LYS A 282 41.57 -11.02 -8.59
C LYS A 282 40.13 -11.41 -8.96
N PHE A 283 39.63 -12.52 -8.42
CA PHE A 283 38.25 -12.97 -8.66
C PHE A 283 37.24 -11.94 -8.13
N VAL A 284 37.45 -11.44 -6.91
CA VAL A 284 36.63 -10.39 -6.30
C VAL A 284 36.69 -9.10 -7.12
N ILE A 285 37.85 -8.69 -7.62
CA ILE A 285 37.97 -7.53 -8.52
C ILE A 285 37.14 -7.72 -9.79
N ILE A 286 37.15 -8.90 -10.41
CA ILE A 286 36.33 -9.17 -11.59
C ILE A 286 34.83 -9.11 -11.23
N CYS A 287 34.43 -9.68 -10.09
CA CYS A 287 33.05 -9.60 -9.61
C CYS A 287 32.63 -8.14 -9.36
N LEU A 288 33.48 -7.33 -8.73
CA LEU A 288 33.24 -5.90 -8.50
C LEU A 288 33.12 -5.12 -9.82
N ASN A 289 33.94 -5.43 -10.83
CA ASN A 289 33.82 -4.80 -12.14
C ASN A 289 32.48 -5.14 -12.81
N ILE A 290 32.03 -6.39 -12.73
CA ILE A 290 30.71 -6.81 -13.24
C ILE A 290 29.60 -6.13 -12.46
N PHE A 291 29.74 -6.05 -11.13
CA PHE A 291 28.81 -5.41 -10.22
C PHE A 291 28.61 -3.92 -10.54
N GLU A 292 29.69 -3.13 -10.59
CA GLU A 292 29.66 -1.70 -10.95
C GLU A 292 29.07 -1.48 -12.35
N TYR A 293 29.44 -2.33 -13.30
CA TYR A 293 28.91 -2.25 -14.65
C TYR A 293 27.42 -2.60 -14.71
N GLY A 294 26.96 -3.60 -13.96
CA GLY A 294 25.55 -3.98 -13.86
C GLY A 294 24.69 -2.87 -13.28
N LEU A 295 25.15 -2.20 -12.22
CA LEU A 295 24.48 -1.02 -11.65
C LEU A 295 24.35 0.10 -12.70
N LYS A 296 25.44 0.42 -13.41
CA LYS A 296 25.40 1.44 -14.47
C LYS A 296 24.45 1.07 -15.61
N GLN A 297 24.32 -0.21 -15.95
CA GLN A 297 23.38 -0.67 -16.97
C GLN A 297 21.94 -0.66 -16.46
N GLN A 298 21.70 -0.94 -15.18
CA GLN A 298 20.39 -0.78 -14.56
C GLN A 298 19.93 0.69 -14.63
N GLU A 299 20.81 1.65 -14.33
CA GLU A 299 20.48 3.08 -14.45
C GLU A 299 20.05 3.44 -15.87
N LYS A 300 20.76 2.94 -16.88
CA LYS A 300 20.39 3.16 -18.30
C LYS A 300 19.05 2.52 -18.66
N ARG A 301 18.82 1.27 -18.25
CA ARG A 301 17.53 0.58 -18.48
C ARG A 301 16.37 1.32 -17.81
N LYS A 302 16.59 1.84 -16.60
CA LYS A 302 15.61 2.64 -15.88
C LYS A 302 15.31 3.95 -16.62
N ALA A 303 16.33 4.68 -17.05
CA ALA A 303 16.15 5.92 -17.80
C ALA A 303 15.39 5.69 -19.13
N GLU A 304 15.67 4.59 -19.81
CA GLU A 304 14.96 4.18 -21.03
C GLU A 304 13.49 3.86 -20.75
N LEU A 305 13.20 3.13 -19.67
CA LEU A 305 11.84 2.83 -19.24
C LEU A 305 11.06 4.08 -18.82
N ASP A 306 11.70 4.99 -18.07
CA ASP A 306 11.11 6.26 -17.66
C ASP A 306 10.74 7.10 -18.89
N THR A 307 11.64 7.19 -19.88
CA THR A 307 11.39 7.89 -21.15
C THR A 307 10.24 7.25 -21.94
N PHE A 308 10.21 5.92 -22.03
CA PHE A 308 9.14 5.18 -22.68
C PHE A 308 7.76 5.47 -22.05
N ASN A 309 7.69 5.42 -20.71
CA ASN A 309 6.46 5.70 -19.97
C ASN A 309 6.01 7.15 -20.16
N GLU A 310 6.94 8.11 -20.16
CA GLU A 310 6.65 9.51 -20.44
C GLU A 310 6.06 9.68 -21.84
N CYS A 311 6.68 9.11 -22.87
CA CYS A 311 6.17 9.16 -24.25
C CYS A 311 4.77 8.54 -24.40
N ILE A 312 4.50 7.39 -23.76
CA ILE A 312 3.15 6.79 -23.77
C ILE A 312 2.14 7.71 -23.10
N HIS A 313 2.48 8.25 -21.93
CA HIS A 313 1.57 9.09 -21.18
C HIS A 313 1.26 10.39 -21.94
N GLU A 314 2.27 11.01 -22.55
CA GLU A 314 2.11 12.19 -23.40
C GLU A 314 1.21 11.90 -24.61
N ALA A 315 1.46 10.79 -25.33
CA ALA A 315 0.67 10.41 -26.50
C ALA A 315 -0.81 10.19 -26.15
N ILE A 316 -1.08 9.45 -25.07
CA ILE A 316 -2.45 9.21 -24.59
C ILE A 316 -3.11 10.52 -24.16
N GLN A 317 -2.40 11.36 -23.41
CA GLN A 317 -2.94 12.62 -22.92
C GLN A 317 -3.26 13.59 -24.07
N GLU A 318 -2.36 13.72 -25.04
CA GLU A 318 -2.58 14.54 -26.23
C GLU A 318 -3.79 14.03 -27.02
N ASN A 319 -3.90 12.72 -27.24
CA ASN A 319 -5.03 12.12 -27.94
C ASN A 319 -6.37 12.38 -27.23
N GLN A 320 -6.40 12.19 -25.91
CA GLN A 320 -7.59 12.47 -25.09
C GLN A 320 -7.98 13.94 -25.16
N GLU A 321 -7.03 14.86 -25.11
CA GLU A 321 -7.30 16.30 -25.19
C GLU A 321 -7.85 16.70 -26.57
N GLN A 322 -7.26 16.19 -27.65
CA GLN A 322 -7.77 16.40 -29.01
C GLN A 322 -9.17 15.80 -29.20
N GLY A 323 -9.42 14.60 -28.66
CA GLY A 323 -10.73 13.95 -28.67
C GLY A 323 -11.79 14.76 -27.93
N LYS A 324 -11.48 15.22 -26.72
CA LYS A 324 -12.35 16.11 -25.92
C LYS A 324 -12.69 17.39 -26.68
N GLN A 325 -11.69 18.04 -27.31
CA GLN A 325 -11.92 19.26 -28.09
C GLN A 325 -12.83 19.02 -29.30
N ARG A 326 -12.73 17.88 -29.98
CA ARG A 326 -13.64 17.53 -31.09
C ARG A 326 -15.07 17.30 -30.61
N ILE A 327 -15.24 16.56 -29.51
CA ILE A 327 -16.56 16.29 -28.92
C ILE A 327 -17.19 17.62 -28.44
N ALA A 328 -16.44 18.46 -27.74
CA ALA A 328 -16.94 19.75 -27.26
C ALA A 328 -17.39 20.67 -28.42
N LYS A 329 -16.64 20.72 -29.53
CA LYS A 329 -17.03 21.48 -30.73
C LYS A 329 -18.33 20.94 -31.36
N PHE A 330 -18.50 19.63 -31.38
CA PHE A 330 -19.73 19.00 -31.85
C PHE A 330 -20.91 19.37 -30.93
N GLU A 331 -20.74 19.21 -29.61
CA GLU A 331 -21.77 19.57 -28.63
C GLU A 331 -22.18 21.05 -28.74
N GLU A 332 -21.22 21.97 -28.82
CA GLU A 332 -21.48 23.41 -28.96
C GLU A 332 -22.30 23.73 -30.23
N LYS A 333 -21.96 23.10 -31.36
CA LYS A 333 -22.70 23.25 -32.63
C LYS A 333 -24.14 22.76 -32.51
N HIS A 334 -24.37 21.68 -31.77
CA HIS A 334 -25.63 20.95 -31.78
C HIS A 334 -26.59 21.24 -30.63
N VAL A 335 -26.14 21.90 -29.56
CA VAL A 335 -27.01 22.40 -28.46
C VAL A 335 -28.12 23.31 -28.98
N LEU A 336 -27.80 24.22 -29.90
CA LEU A 336 -28.78 25.14 -30.50
C LEU A 336 -29.60 24.47 -31.61
N SER A 337 -29.03 23.48 -32.31
CA SER A 337 -29.68 22.82 -33.43
C SER A 337 -30.82 21.88 -32.98
N LEU A 338 -30.66 21.17 -31.86
CA LEU A 338 -31.70 20.29 -31.32
C LEU A 338 -32.96 21.05 -30.85
N SER A 339 -32.79 22.23 -30.25
CA SER A 339 -33.94 23.09 -29.92
C SER A 339 -34.63 23.63 -31.18
N ALA A 340 -33.85 24.01 -32.19
CA ALA A 340 -34.37 24.47 -33.48
C ALA A 340 -35.02 23.36 -34.32
N ILE A 341 -34.77 22.07 -34.06
CA ILE A 341 -35.50 20.95 -34.69
C ILE A 341 -36.84 20.73 -33.98
N ARG A 342 -36.86 20.86 -32.64
CA ARG A 342 -38.07 20.66 -31.83
C ARG A 342 -39.18 21.67 -32.12
N ASP A 343 -38.80 22.91 -32.44
CA ASP A 343 -39.74 24.01 -32.69
C ASP A 343 -40.12 24.18 -34.17
N GLU A 344 -39.60 23.33 -35.07
CA GLU A 344 -39.81 23.44 -36.52
C GLU A 344 -41.13 22.78 -36.96
N SER A 345 -41.97 23.53 -37.69
CA SER A 345 -43.30 23.06 -38.11
C SER A 345 -43.33 22.37 -39.48
N GLU A 346 -42.30 22.57 -40.32
CA GLU A 346 -42.25 22.02 -41.68
C GLU A 346 -41.44 20.73 -41.74
N LEU A 347 -42.09 19.63 -42.13
CA LEU A 347 -41.48 18.29 -42.18
C LEU A 347 -40.23 18.23 -43.07
N THR A 348 -40.22 18.93 -44.21
CA THR A 348 -39.08 18.98 -45.14
C THR A 348 -37.85 19.64 -44.52
N ASN A 349 -38.03 20.65 -43.68
CA ASN A 349 -36.94 21.34 -43.00
C ASN A 349 -36.37 20.47 -41.87
N VAL A 350 -37.24 19.71 -41.19
CA VAL A 350 -36.84 18.71 -40.19
C VAL A 350 -36.03 17.59 -40.83
N GLU A 351 -36.47 17.03 -41.96
CA GLU A 351 -35.73 15.99 -42.70
C GLU A 351 -34.35 16.48 -43.13
N THR A 352 -34.25 17.72 -43.63
CA THR A 352 -32.97 18.32 -44.04
C THR A 352 -32.02 18.48 -42.85
N LYS A 353 -32.51 19.00 -41.71
CA LYS A 353 -31.72 19.15 -40.47
C LYS A 353 -31.27 17.80 -39.90
N ILE A 354 -32.09 16.75 -40.00
CA ILE A 354 -31.73 15.39 -39.56
C ILE A 354 -30.58 14.84 -40.42
N VAL A 355 -30.64 15.03 -41.74
CA VAL A 355 -29.56 14.61 -42.64
C VAL A 355 -28.26 15.33 -42.31
N GLU A 356 -28.29 16.67 -42.15
CA GLU A 356 -27.12 17.45 -41.74
C GLU A 356 -26.53 16.96 -40.41
N TYR A 357 -27.39 16.68 -39.42
CA TYR A 357 -26.96 16.14 -38.12
C TYR A 357 -26.31 14.76 -38.26
N SER A 358 -26.84 13.90 -39.15
CA SER A 358 -26.27 12.58 -39.42
C SER A 358 -24.91 12.66 -40.13
N GLU A 359 -24.71 13.64 -41.00
CA GLU A 359 -23.43 13.92 -41.65
C GLU A 359 -22.41 14.40 -40.62
N ASP A 360 -22.79 15.31 -39.73
CA ASP A 360 -21.93 15.82 -38.65
C ASP A 360 -21.52 14.72 -37.66
N ILE A 361 -22.44 13.80 -37.30
CA ILE A 361 -22.11 12.62 -36.48
C ILE A 361 -21.07 11.75 -37.20
N THR A 362 -21.25 11.55 -38.50
CA THR A 362 -20.35 10.73 -39.31
C THR A 362 -18.96 11.37 -39.41
N GLU A 363 -18.90 12.70 -39.53
CA GLU A 363 -17.65 13.46 -39.51
C GLU A 363 -16.94 13.36 -38.15
N LEU A 364 -17.68 13.51 -37.03
CA LEU A 364 -17.14 13.33 -35.70
C LEU A 364 -16.58 11.92 -35.51
N TYR A 365 -17.34 10.89 -35.88
CA TYR A 365 -16.92 9.49 -35.82
C TYR A 365 -15.63 9.27 -36.61
N ASN A 366 -15.56 9.71 -37.86
CA ASN A 366 -14.37 9.58 -38.70
C ASN A 366 -13.17 10.33 -38.10
N GLY A 367 -13.42 11.51 -37.52
CA GLY A 367 -12.40 12.31 -36.83
C GLY A 367 -11.83 11.61 -35.59
N LEU A 368 -12.69 11.03 -34.75
CA LEU A 368 -12.27 10.27 -33.56
C LEU A 368 -11.54 8.98 -33.96
N MET A 369 -12.03 8.28 -34.99
CA MET A 369 -11.37 7.07 -35.51
C MET A 369 -9.98 7.38 -36.08
N THR A 370 -9.81 8.55 -36.74
CA THR A 370 -8.50 9.00 -37.21
C THR A 370 -7.54 9.24 -36.06
N LEU A 371 -8.01 9.87 -34.97
CA LEU A 371 -7.20 10.07 -33.77
C LEU A 371 -6.81 8.73 -33.13
N GLU A 372 -7.74 7.77 -33.07
CA GLU A 372 -7.45 6.42 -32.55
C GLU A 372 -6.38 5.71 -33.38
N MET A 373 -6.50 5.76 -34.72
CA MET A 373 -5.49 5.19 -35.62
C MET A 373 -4.10 5.84 -35.43
N GLN A 374 -4.05 7.16 -35.30
CA GLN A 374 -2.80 7.90 -35.06
C GLN A 374 -2.15 7.54 -33.73
N LEU A 375 -2.95 7.40 -32.67
CA LEU A 375 -2.46 6.96 -31.36
C LEU A 375 -1.87 5.55 -31.45
N VAL A 376 -2.56 4.62 -32.10
CA VAL A 376 -2.07 3.24 -32.25
C VAL A 376 -0.74 3.23 -33.00
N GLU A 377 -0.61 3.97 -34.10
CA GLU A 377 0.63 4.06 -34.89
C GLU A 377 1.79 4.66 -34.07
N GLN A 378 1.53 5.75 -33.33
CA GLN A 378 2.52 6.38 -32.45
C GLN A 378 2.97 5.47 -31.30
N LEU A 379 2.02 4.76 -30.67
CA LEU A 379 2.33 3.80 -29.61
C LEU A 379 3.14 2.62 -30.16
N GLU A 380 2.80 2.11 -31.34
CA GLU A 380 3.54 1.02 -31.99
C GLU A 380 4.98 1.45 -32.32
N GLU A 381 5.20 2.67 -32.82
CA GLU A 381 6.55 3.19 -33.06
C GLU A 381 7.35 3.33 -31.76
N THR A 382 6.71 3.85 -30.71
CA THR A 382 7.32 4.04 -29.38
C THR A 382 7.72 2.70 -28.76
N ILE A 383 6.86 1.69 -28.85
CA ILE A 383 7.14 0.31 -28.39
C ILE A 383 8.30 -0.29 -29.17
N ASN A 384 8.28 -0.18 -30.51
CA ASN A 384 9.34 -0.72 -31.36
C ASN A 384 10.71 -0.07 -31.08
N MET A 385 10.73 1.24 -30.81
CA MET A 385 11.96 1.94 -30.40
C MET A 385 12.48 1.44 -29.06
N PHE A 386 11.61 1.35 -28.06
CA PHE A 386 11.96 0.85 -26.73
C PHE A 386 12.51 -0.59 -26.79
N GLU A 387 11.85 -1.48 -27.54
CA GLU A 387 12.30 -2.87 -27.70
C GLU A 387 13.71 -2.95 -28.29
N ARG A 388 14.01 -2.16 -29.33
CA ARG A 388 15.35 -2.11 -29.94
C ARG A 388 16.39 -1.62 -28.94
N ASN A 389 16.10 -0.52 -28.22
CA ASN A 389 17.01 0.07 -27.25
C ASN A 389 17.31 -0.92 -26.11
N ILE A 390 16.30 -1.63 -25.60
CA ILE A 390 16.48 -2.65 -24.57
C ILE A 390 17.30 -3.83 -25.08
N ILE A 391 17.04 -4.32 -26.31
CA ILE A 391 17.82 -5.40 -26.92
C ILE A 391 19.30 -5.00 -27.02
N ASP A 392 19.60 -3.77 -27.47
CA ASP A 392 20.97 -3.27 -27.59
C ASP A 392 21.64 -3.15 -26.22
N LEU A 393 20.95 -2.62 -25.21
CA LEU A 393 21.45 -2.51 -23.84
C LEU A 393 21.78 -3.88 -23.23
N VAL A 394 20.90 -4.87 -23.43
CA VAL A 394 21.10 -6.25 -22.95
C VAL A 394 22.24 -6.93 -23.71
N GLY A 395 22.31 -6.76 -25.03
CA GLY A 395 23.38 -7.30 -25.87
C GLY A 395 24.75 -6.80 -25.42
N LEU A 396 24.90 -5.48 -25.26
CA LEU A 396 26.13 -4.85 -24.75
C LEU A 396 26.51 -5.36 -23.36
N PHE A 397 25.52 -5.60 -22.50
CA PHE A 397 25.78 -6.14 -21.17
C PHE A 397 26.35 -7.56 -21.23
N ILE A 398 25.73 -8.43 -22.01
CA ILE A 398 26.17 -9.82 -22.20
C ILE A 398 27.57 -9.87 -22.81
N GLU A 399 27.83 -9.08 -23.85
CA GLU A 399 29.15 -9.01 -24.49
C GLU A 399 30.24 -8.60 -23.51
N ASN A 400 29.98 -7.58 -22.67
CA ASN A 400 30.95 -7.15 -21.67
C ASN A 400 31.22 -8.24 -20.62
N VAL A 401 30.17 -8.89 -20.09
CA VAL A 401 30.32 -9.98 -19.12
C VAL A 401 31.07 -11.17 -19.72
N GLN A 402 30.75 -11.55 -20.96
CA GLN A 402 31.45 -12.62 -21.69
C GLN A 402 32.93 -12.29 -21.92
N SER A 403 33.26 -11.03 -22.17
CA SER A 403 34.65 -10.59 -22.33
C SER A 403 35.49 -10.74 -21.06
N LEU A 404 34.85 -10.73 -19.88
CA LEU A 404 35.47 -10.91 -18.58
C LEU A 404 35.61 -12.40 -18.19
N TYR A 405 34.90 -13.30 -18.86
CA TYR A 405 34.88 -14.74 -18.58
C TYR A 405 36.24 -15.45 -18.70
N PRO A 406 37.09 -15.18 -19.71
CA PRO A 406 38.41 -15.80 -19.82
C PRO A 406 39.32 -15.51 -18.61
N PHE A 407 39.19 -14.31 -18.02
CA PHE A 407 39.96 -13.93 -16.83
C PHE A 407 39.54 -14.69 -15.56
N LEU A 408 38.35 -15.29 -15.56
CA LEU A 408 37.87 -16.19 -14.52
C LEU A 408 38.32 -17.64 -14.76
N GLY A 409 38.55 -18.05 -16.01
CA GLY A 409 38.95 -19.39 -16.42
C GLY A 409 40.48 -19.66 -16.46
N ASP A 410 41.29 -18.64 -16.72
CA ASP A 410 42.78 -18.71 -16.74
C ASP A 410 43.43 -18.72 -15.33
N LEU A 411 42.59 -18.91 -14.33
CA LEU A 411 42.88 -18.95 -12.92
C LEU A 411 43.13 -20.45 -12.57
N PRO A 412 44.26 -20.82 -11.94
CA PRO A 412 44.99 -22.08 -12.19
C PRO A 412 44.36 -23.36 -11.63
N TRP A 413 43.09 -23.65 -11.94
CA TRP A 413 42.44 -24.96 -11.79
C TRP A 413 41.34 -25.15 -12.85
N GLY A 414 41.49 -24.57 -14.05
CA GLY A 414 40.58 -24.73 -15.20
C GLY A 414 40.48 -26.14 -15.80
N GLY A 415 40.77 -27.18 -15.02
CA GLY A 415 40.86 -28.57 -15.44
C GLY A 415 40.20 -29.53 -14.45
N ALA A 416 39.07 -29.16 -13.85
CA ALA A 416 38.21 -30.10 -13.14
C ALA A 416 36.76 -29.87 -13.58
N THR A 417 36.31 -30.68 -14.52
CA THR A 417 34.88 -31.01 -14.61
C THR A 417 34.47 -31.57 -13.26
N GLY A 418 33.80 -30.78 -12.43
CA GLY A 418 33.40 -31.14 -11.08
C GLY A 418 31.99 -30.64 -10.75
N PRO A 419 31.23 -31.36 -9.91
CA PRO A 419 29.81 -31.56 -10.10
C PRO A 419 29.00 -30.84 -9.02
N VAL A 420 28.48 -29.66 -9.29
CA VAL A 420 27.32 -29.14 -8.56
C VAL A 420 26.49 -28.35 -9.56
N GLY A 421 25.22 -28.69 -9.68
CA GLY A 421 24.24 -28.04 -10.54
C GLY A 421 23.89 -26.62 -10.10
N LEU A 422 24.90 -25.76 -10.01
CA LEU A 422 24.78 -24.32 -10.07
C LEU A 422 25.37 -23.92 -11.42
N SER A 423 24.54 -24.03 -12.46
CA SER A 423 24.71 -23.19 -13.64
C SER A 423 25.01 -21.78 -13.15
N TRP A 424 26.19 -21.23 -13.47
CA TRP A 424 26.40 -19.78 -13.48
C TRP A 424 25.18 -19.14 -14.11
N PRO A 425 24.58 -18.19 -13.40
CA PRO A 425 23.20 -18.30 -13.01
C PRO A 425 22.27 -18.43 -14.20
N ILE A 426 21.26 -19.26 -14.01
CA ILE A 426 19.97 -19.21 -14.72
C ILE A 426 19.39 -17.76 -14.79
N LEU A 427 19.99 -16.78 -14.08
CA LEU A 427 19.77 -15.33 -14.18
C LEU A 427 20.26 -14.66 -15.49
N LEU A 428 21.13 -15.31 -16.29
CA LEU A 428 21.64 -14.76 -17.56
C LEU A 428 21.17 -15.56 -18.79
N LEU A 429 20.16 -16.42 -18.64
CA LEU A 429 19.44 -16.94 -19.80
C LEU A 429 18.69 -15.78 -20.46
N PRO A 430 18.76 -15.62 -21.79
CA PRO A 430 18.01 -14.59 -22.49
C PRO A 430 16.54 -14.89 -22.23
N LEU A 431 15.88 -14.05 -21.41
CA LEU A 431 14.43 -13.91 -21.56
C LEU A 431 14.24 -13.58 -23.04
N SER A 432 13.51 -14.43 -23.74
CA SER A 432 13.16 -14.15 -25.12
C SER A 432 12.56 -12.73 -25.18
N PRO A 433 12.72 -11.96 -26.27
CA PRO A 433 12.15 -10.61 -26.37
C PRO A 433 10.66 -10.56 -25.97
N GLY A 434 9.91 -11.65 -26.25
CA GLY A 434 8.52 -11.82 -25.83
C GLY A 434 8.28 -12.12 -24.34
N GLU A 435 9.27 -12.60 -23.59
CA GLU A 435 9.22 -12.75 -22.13
C GLU A 435 9.67 -11.49 -21.38
N VAL A 436 10.55 -10.69 -21.98
CA VAL A 436 10.87 -9.33 -21.49
C VAL A 436 9.64 -8.42 -21.64
N GLY A 437 8.96 -8.47 -22.79
CA GLY A 437 7.69 -7.77 -22.98
C GLY A 437 6.61 -8.17 -21.97
N LYS A 438 6.48 -9.46 -21.65
CA LYS A 438 5.51 -9.96 -20.67
C LYS A 438 5.82 -9.61 -19.21
N LYS A 439 7.10 -9.43 -18.85
CA LYS A 439 7.49 -8.98 -17.50
C LYS A 439 7.46 -7.46 -17.34
N CYS A 440 7.73 -6.69 -18.39
CA CYS A 440 7.57 -5.23 -18.37
C CYS A 440 6.08 -4.81 -18.37
N LEU A 441 5.18 -5.62 -18.94
CA LEU A 441 3.72 -5.38 -18.92
C LEU A 441 3.01 -5.79 -17.60
N HIS A 442 3.74 -6.32 -16.63
CA HIS A 442 3.21 -6.69 -15.30
C HIS A 442 3.74 -5.81 -14.16
N PHE A 443 4.27 -4.63 -14.50
CA PHE A 443 4.45 -3.52 -13.58
C PHE A 443 3.44 -2.40 -13.87
#